data_AF-A0A819XHX8-F1
#
_entry.id   AF-A0A819XHX8-F1
#
_cell.length_a   1.000
_cell.length_b   1.000
_cell.length_c   1.000
_cell.angle_alpha   90.00
_cell.angle_beta   90.00
_cell.angle_gamma   90.00
#
_symmetry.space_group_name_H-M   'P 1'
#
loop_
_entity.id
_entity.type
_entity.pdbx_description
1 polymer ?
#
loop_
_entity_poly.entity_id
_entity_poly.type
_entity_poly.pdbx_seq_one_letter_code
_entity_poly.pdbx_strand_id
1 'polypeptide(L)' 'NLDEIKKHYFASHLMINPTGIIPRGPEINYDLPHGRDHLQQK' A
#
# COMPACT_ATOMS: atom_id res chain seq x y z
N ASN A 1 -9.46 -2.69 1.78
CA ASN A 1 -8.50 -2.77 2.89
C ASN A 1 -7.11 -3.04 2.29
N LEU A 2 -6.04 -2.41 2.77
CA LEU A 2 -4.65 -2.64 2.34
C LEU A 2 -4.23 -4.10 2.52
N ASP A 3 -4.77 -4.79 3.52
CA ASP A 3 -4.49 -6.21 3.74
C ASP A 3 -4.92 -7.07 2.55
N GLU A 4 -6.09 -6.79 1.98
CA GLU A 4 -6.60 -7.52 0.82
C GLU A 4 -5.82 -7.19 -0.46
N ILE A 5 -5.38 -5.94 -0.62
CA ILE A 5 -4.49 -5.55 -1.71
C ILE A 5 -3.18 -6.35 -1.61
N LYS A 6 -2.57 -6.38 -0.43
CA LYS A 6 -1.31 -7.12 -0.21
C LYS A 6 -1.48 -8.61 -0.48
N LYS A 7 -2.55 -9.23 0.01
CA LYS A 7 -2.85 -10.65 -0.28
C LYS A 7 -2.97 -10.90 -1.78
N HIS A 8 -3.75 -10.10 -2.49
CA HIS A 8 -3.92 -10.27 -3.95
C HIS A 8 -2.58 -10.23 -4.68
N TYR A 9 -1.77 -9.19 -4.46
CA TYR A 9 -0.53 -9.03 -5.21
C TYR A 9 0.56 -10.02 -4.81
N PHE A 10 0.75 -10.28 -3.52
CA PHE A 10 1.87 -11.10 -3.04
C PHE A 10 1.57 -12.60 -3.01
N ALA A 11 0.29 -13.01 -2.85
CA ALA A 11 -0.07 -14.41 -2.79
C ALA A 11 -0.50 -15.00 -4.15
N SER A 12 -1.17 -14.21 -5.02
CA SER A 12 -1.68 -14.74 -6.29
C SER A 12 -0.63 -14.77 -7.41
N HIS A 13 0.29 -13.81 -7.47
CA HIS A 13 1.29 -13.72 -8.54
C HIS A 13 2.52 -14.62 -8.29
N LEU A 14 2.32 -15.94 -8.24
CA LEU A 14 3.40 -16.91 -7.96
C LEU A 14 4.52 -16.91 -9.00
N MET A 15 4.25 -16.47 -10.24
CA MET A 15 5.29 -16.30 -11.26
C MET A 15 6.29 -15.19 -10.87
N ILE A 16 5.84 -14.17 -10.14
CA ILE A 16 6.66 -13.02 -9.72
C ILE A 16 7.19 -13.21 -8.30
N ASN A 17 6.35 -13.71 -7.39
CA ASN A 17 6.71 -14.05 -6.02
C ASN A 17 6.45 -15.55 -5.74
N PRO A 18 7.39 -16.44 -6.12
CA PRO A 18 7.20 -17.88 -5.94
C PRO A 18 7.04 -18.31 -4.48
N THR A 19 7.53 -17.51 -3.53
CA THR A 19 7.42 -17.80 -2.11
C THR A 19 6.02 -17.52 -1.55
N GLY A 20 5.22 -16.69 -2.24
CA GLY A 20 3.92 -16.23 -1.74
C GLY A 20 3.98 -15.40 -0.44
N ILE A 21 5.19 -15.05 0.04
CA ILE A 21 5.36 -14.32 1.30
C ILE A 21 4.77 -12.92 1.14
N ILE A 22 3.89 -12.57 2.07
CA ILE A 22 3.30 -11.23 2.18
C ILE A 22 4.16 -10.41 3.17
N PRO A 23 4.82 -9.32 2.72
CA PRO A 23 5.59 -8.48 3.62
C PRO A 23 4.71 -7.82 4.69
N ARG A 24 5.22 -7.66 5.91
CA ARG A 24 4.46 -7.00 7.00
C ARG A 24 4.31 -5.49 6.81
N GLY A 25 5.35 -4.81 6.31
CA GLY A 25 5.37 -3.33 6.26
C GLY A 25 4.64 -2.70 5.06
N PRO A 26 4.83 -1.39 4.87
CA PRO A 26 5.38 -0.41 5.83
C PRO A 26 4.30 0.10 6.81
N GLU A 27 4.70 0.65 7.95
CA GLU A 27 3.78 1.42 8.81
C GLU A 27 3.48 2.74 8.11
N ILE A 28 2.22 2.94 7.72
CA ILE A 28 1.76 4.15 7.04
C ILE A 28 0.75 4.85 7.93
N ASN A 29 1.09 6.06 8.36
CA ASN A 29 0.13 6.97 8.97
C ASN A 29 -0.49 7.85 7.87
N TYR A 30 -1.73 7.52 7.50
CA TYR A 30 -2.48 8.24 6.46
C TYR A 30 -3.01 9.59 6.94
N ASP A 31 -3.00 9.85 8.25
CA ASP A 31 -3.54 11.06 8.86
C ASP A 31 -2.49 12.17 9.00
N LEU A 32 -1.26 11.95 8.51
CA LEU A 32 -0.23 12.98 8.50
C LEU A 32 -0.64 14.14 7.58
N PRO A 33 -0.38 15.41 7.97
CA PRO A 33 -0.69 16.57 7.14
C PRO A 33 -0.01 16.47 5.77
N HIS A 34 -0.81 16.55 4.70
CA HIS A 34 -0.32 16.48 3.32
C HIS A 34 0.28 17.81 2.84
N GLY A 35 0.10 18.92 3.58
CA GLY A 35 0.69 20.23 3.28
C GLY A 35 0.20 20.89 1.99
N ARG A 36 -0.96 20.49 1.46
CA ARG A 36 -1.49 20.96 0.17
C ARG A 36 -2.52 22.08 0.31
N ASP A 37 -2.80 22.53 1.52
CA ASP A 37 -3.88 23.49 1.82
C ASP A 37 -3.67 24.85 1.14
N HIS A 38 -2.41 25.19 0.85
CA HIS A 38 -2.02 26.43 0.16
C HIS A 38 -2.23 26.37 -1.36
N LEU A 39 -2.47 25.19 -1.94
CA LEU A 39 -2.74 25.04 -3.36
C LEU A 39 -4.22 25.38 -3.59
N GLN A 40 -4.50 26.64 -3.96
CA GLN A 40 -5.85 27.06 -4.35
C GLN A 40 -6.33 26.20 -5.51
N GLN A 41 -7.46 25.52 -5.33
CA GLN A 41 -8.18 24.86 -6.42
C GLN A 41 -8.77 25.94 -7.31
N LYS A 42 -8.45 25.91 -8.61
CA LYS A 42 -9.09 26.77 -9.61
C LYS A 42 -10.48 26.26 -9.96
#